data_AF-A0A4D8RZ83-F1
#
_entry.id   AF-A0A4D8RZ83-F1
#
_cell.length_a   1.000
_cell.length_b   1.000
_cell.length_c   1.000
_cell.angle_alpha   90.00
_cell.angle_beta   90.00
_cell.angle_gamma   90.00
#
_symmetry.space_group_name_H-M   'P 1'
#
loop_
_entity.id
_entity.type
_entity.pdbx_description
1 polymer ?
#
loop_
_entity_poly.entity_id
_entity_poly.type
_entity_poly.pdbx_seq_one_letter_code
_entity_poly.pdbx_strand_id
1 'polypeptide(L)'
;MGMYTELLVKGELRRDAPEEVRSALRSLITGEYSEDQVWPSHRFFANERFDFVATGSSSYFVTGRSMYYPEHGQFFINASLKNYTDTIEEFLDWLLPYVDAFPGAFLGFTRYEEDDAPALIYMPSQTVIDGEVVSTAPELQAAKYELGSRPD
;
A
#
# COMPACT_ATOMS: atom_id res chain seq x y z
N MET A 1 22.47 8.73 -6.66
CA MET A 1 22.52 7.82 -5.50
C MET A 1 21.09 7.31 -5.27
N GLY A 2 20.92 6.02 -5.01
CA GLY A 2 19.60 5.37 -4.96
C GLY A 2 19.00 5.53 -3.57
N MET A 3 17.76 6.03 -3.50
CA MET A 3 17.00 6.17 -2.26
C MET A 3 15.78 5.30 -2.47
N TYR A 4 15.86 4.01 -2.12
CA TYR A 4 14.75 3.09 -2.32
C TYR A 4 13.91 2.96 -1.06
N THR A 5 12.61 2.80 -1.25
CA THR A 5 11.66 2.46 -0.21
C THR A 5 11.01 1.14 -0.58
N GLU A 6 11.15 0.16 0.31
CA GLU A 6 10.41 -1.09 0.26
C GLU A 6 8.96 -0.84 0.62
N LEU A 7 8.05 -1.41 -0.14
CA LEU A 7 6.62 -1.47 0.14
C LEU A 7 6.21 -2.94 0.24
N LEU A 8 5.55 -3.28 1.33
CA LEU A 8 4.74 -4.48 1.43
C LEU A 8 3.35 -4.06 1.90
N VAL A 9 2.32 -4.35 1.13
CA VAL A 9 0.94 -4.10 1.56
C VAL A 9 0.02 -5.22 1.08
N LYS A 10 -0.94 -5.59 1.90
CA LYS A 10 -1.87 -6.67 1.63
C LYS A 10 -3.25 -6.36 2.18
N GLY A 11 -4.25 -6.98 1.59
CA GLY A 11 -5.62 -6.84 2.06
C GLY A 11 -6.61 -7.50 1.12
N GLU A 12 -7.87 -7.17 1.35
CA GLU A 12 -9.00 -7.56 0.54
C GLU A 12 -9.77 -6.30 0.15
N LEU A 13 -10.28 -6.21 -1.07
CA LEU A 13 -11.17 -5.14 -1.47
C LEU A 13 -12.58 -5.39 -0.93
N ARG A 14 -13.25 -4.33 -0.45
CA ARG A 14 -14.68 -4.38 -0.07
C ARG A 14 -15.50 -4.96 -1.21
N ARG A 15 -16.54 -5.73 -0.89
CA ARG A 15 -17.40 -6.37 -1.90
C ARG A 15 -18.08 -5.37 -2.85
N ASP A 16 -18.35 -4.15 -2.37
CA ASP A 16 -18.95 -3.06 -3.13
C ASP A 16 -17.93 -2.13 -3.81
N ALA A 17 -16.63 -2.45 -3.77
CA ALA A 17 -15.63 -1.65 -4.47
C ALA A 17 -15.94 -1.56 -5.98
N PRO A 18 -15.87 -0.36 -6.59
CA PRO A 18 -16.20 -0.16 -8.00
C PRO A 18 -15.36 -1.05 -8.92
N GLU A 19 -15.96 -1.49 -10.04
CA GLU A 19 -15.25 -2.35 -11.01
C GLU A 19 -14.02 -1.65 -11.60
N GLU A 20 -14.07 -0.33 -11.77
CA GLU A 20 -12.92 0.47 -12.19
C GLU A 20 -11.73 0.33 -11.23
N VAL A 21 -11.98 0.30 -9.91
CA VAL A 21 -10.93 0.10 -8.89
C VAL A 21 -10.39 -1.32 -8.93
N ARG A 22 -11.27 -2.33 -9.06
CA ARG A 22 -10.88 -3.75 -9.15
C ARG A 22 -10.04 -4.02 -10.40
N SER A 23 -10.47 -3.46 -11.52
CA SER A 23 -9.78 -3.55 -12.80
C SER A 23 -8.42 -2.86 -12.73
N ALA A 24 -8.36 -1.61 -12.24
CA ALA A 24 -7.11 -0.88 -12.08
C ALA A 24 -6.12 -1.60 -11.15
N LEU A 25 -6.57 -2.08 -9.98
CA LEU A 25 -5.68 -2.81 -9.06
C LEU A 25 -5.16 -4.12 -9.66
N ARG A 26 -6.03 -4.86 -10.38
CA ARG A 26 -5.62 -6.07 -11.10
C ARG A 26 -4.55 -5.73 -12.13
N SER A 27 -4.85 -4.80 -13.04
CA SER A 27 -3.95 -4.36 -14.12
C SER A 27 -2.60 -3.89 -13.56
N LEU A 28 -2.62 -3.12 -12.47
CA LEU A 28 -1.43 -2.64 -11.78
C LEU A 28 -0.57 -3.79 -11.25
N ILE A 29 -1.18 -4.78 -10.59
CA ILE A 29 -0.46 -5.90 -9.97
C ILE A 29 0.02 -6.93 -10.99
N THR A 30 -0.78 -7.25 -12.01
CA THR A 30 -0.42 -8.24 -13.02
C THR A 30 0.50 -7.67 -14.09
N GLY A 31 0.51 -6.34 -14.27
CA GLY A 31 1.16 -5.69 -15.40
C GLY A 31 0.44 -5.96 -16.73
N GLU A 32 -0.78 -6.50 -16.68
CA GLU A 32 -1.57 -6.84 -17.86
C GLU A 32 -2.63 -5.77 -18.08
N TYR A 33 -2.34 -4.81 -18.95
CA TYR A 33 -3.30 -3.79 -19.38
C TYR A 33 -3.13 -3.44 -20.87
N SER A 34 -4.23 -3.05 -21.51
CA SER A 34 -4.23 -2.61 -22.91
C SER A 34 -3.78 -1.15 -23.05
N GLU A 35 -3.48 -0.73 -24.27
CA GLU A 35 -3.22 0.69 -24.59
C GLU A 35 -4.44 1.59 -24.27
N ASP A 36 -5.65 1.01 -24.29
CA ASP A 36 -6.92 1.69 -23.99
C ASP A 36 -7.27 1.66 -22.48
N GLN A 37 -6.35 1.24 -21.60
CA GLN A 37 -6.61 1.20 -20.17
C GLN A 37 -6.93 2.60 -19.63
N VAL A 38 -8.14 2.73 -19.07
CA VAL A 38 -8.56 3.93 -18.36
C VAL A 38 -8.19 3.76 -16.87
N TRP A 39 -7.40 4.69 -16.36
CA TRP A 39 -7.04 4.73 -14.95
C TRP A 39 -8.00 5.64 -14.17
N PRO A 40 -8.29 5.32 -12.90
CA PRO A 40 -9.11 6.17 -12.04
C PRO A 40 -8.63 7.62 -12.01
N SER A 41 -9.57 8.56 -11.92
CA SER A 41 -9.26 9.98 -11.74
C SER A 41 -8.74 10.25 -10.33
N HIS A 42 -7.47 9.92 -10.10
CA HIS A 42 -6.76 10.12 -8.85
C HIS A 42 -5.31 10.53 -9.12
N ARG A 43 -4.75 11.38 -8.25
CA ARG A 43 -3.39 11.94 -8.41
C ARG A 43 -2.31 10.85 -8.57
N PHE A 44 -2.49 9.72 -7.88
CA PHE A 44 -1.63 8.55 -7.98
C PHE A 44 -1.39 8.10 -9.43
N PHE A 45 -2.43 8.07 -10.27
CA PHE A 45 -2.34 7.65 -11.67
C PHE A 45 -1.82 8.74 -12.61
N ALA A 46 -1.65 9.97 -12.12
CA ALA A 46 -0.99 11.04 -12.89
C ALA A 46 0.55 10.96 -12.80
N ASN A 47 1.09 10.12 -11.92
CA ASN A 47 2.52 9.91 -11.76
C ASN A 47 3.08 9.01 -12.86
N GLU A 48 4.11 9.46 -13.58
CA GLU A 48 4.73 8.68 -14.69
C GLU A 48 5.26 7.29 -14.30
N ARG A 49 5.43 7.02 -13.00
CA ARG A 49 5.99 5.77 -12.46
C ARG A 49 5.06 5.09 -11.46
N PHE A 50 3.76 5.35 -11.54
CA PHE A 50 2.78 4.78 -10.61
C PHE A 50 2.85 3.24 -10.57
N ASP A 51 3.17 2.59 -11.69
CA ASP A 51 3.25 1.14 -11.82
C ASP A 51 4.34 0.50 -10.94
N PHE A 52 5.38 1.27 -10.59
CA PHE A 52 6.51 0.79 -9.79
C PHE A 52 6.09 0.41 -8.36
N VAL A 53 4.94 0.86 -7.86
CA VAL A 53 4.45 0.42 -6.54
C VAL A 53 4.10 -1.07 -6.50
N ALA A 54 3.84 -1.70 -7.65
CA ALA A 54 3.51 -3.12 -7.75
C ALA A 54 4.59 -3.96 -8.46
N THR A 55 5.41 -3.33 -9.32
CA THR A 55 6.40 -4.01 -10.16
C THR A 55 7.85 -3.65 -9.83
N GLY A 56 8.06 -2.60 -9.04
CA GLY A 56 9.37 -2.05 -8.73
C GLY A 56 10.25 -3.04 -7.96
N SER A 57 11.54 -3.08 -8.30
CA SER A 57 12.54 -3.86 -7.59
C SER A 57 13.87 -3.11 -7.52
N SER A 58 14.71 -3.52 -6.57
CA SER A 58 16.04 -2.97 -6.36
C SER A 58 16.97 -4.05 -5.80
N SER A 59 18.28 -3.82 -5.83
CA SER A 59 19.26 -4.72 -5.19
C SER A 59 19.33 -4.56 -3.67
N TYR A 60 18.65 -3.56 -3.10
CA TYR A 60 18.68 -3.24 -1.67
C TYR A 60 17.62 -4.01 -0.88
N PHE A 61 16.53 -4.39 -1.55
CA PHE A 61 15.43 -5.11 -0.94
C PHE A 61 15.14 -6.40 -1.70
N VAL A 62 14.92 -7.48 -0.95
CA VAL A 62 14.44 -8.73 -1.54
C VAL A 62 12.92 -8.61 -1.69
N THR A 63 12.49 -8.23 -2.89
CA THR A 63 11.06 -8.14 -3.23
C THR A 63 10.59 -9.43 -3.88
N GLY A 64 9.51 -10.01 -3.36
CA GLY A 64 8.75 -11.08 -3.98
C GLY A 64 7.87 -10.60 -5.12
N ARG A 65 7.01 -11.49 -5.62
CA ARG A 65 6.04 -11.16 -6.68
C ARG A 65 4.74 -10.65 -6.05
N SER A 66 4.26 -9.50 -6.52
CA SER A 66 2.90 -9.01 -6.22
C SER A 66 1.85 -9.97 -6.80
N MET A 67 0.74 -10.18 -6.08
CA MET A 67 -0.30 -11.15 -6.42
C MET A 67 -1.69 -10.55 -6.24
N TYR A 68 -2.60 -10.89 -7.15
CA TYR A 68 -4.01 -10.51 -7.10
C TYR A 68 -4.88 -11.76 -7.26
N TYR A 69 -5.81 -11.96 -6.33
CA TYR A 69 -6.75 -13.08 -6.31
C TYR A 69 -8.16 -12.55 -6.57
N PRO A 70 -8.63 -12.59 -7.82
CA PRO A 70 -9.83 -11.88 -8.24
C PRO A 70 -11.12 -12.41 -7.62
N GLU A 71 -11.19 -13.70 -7.30
CA GLU A 71 -12.38 -14.34 -6.73
C GLU A 71 -12.79 -13.76 -5.37
N HIS A 72 -11.80 -13.24 -4.64
CA HIS A 72 -12.00 -12.66 -3.31
C HIS A 72 -11.62 -11.18 -3.27
N GLY A 73 -11.10 -10.60 -4.36
CA GLY A 73 -10.55 -9.23 -4.34
C GLY A 73 -9.35 -9.10 -3.41
N GLN A 74 -8.64 -10.20 -3.12
CA GLN A 74 -7.46 -10.19 -2.26
C GLN A 74 -6.25 -9.77 -3.06
N PHE A 75 -5.37 -9.00 -2.41
CA PHE A 75 -4.15 -8.52 -3.02
C PHE A 75 -2.97 -8.60 -2.05
N PHE A 76 -1.80 -8.76 -2.63
CA PHE A 76 -0.51 -8.69 -1.96
C PHE A 76 0.44 -7.94 -2.90
N ILE A 77 1.03 -6.87 -2.41
CA ILE A 77 2.03 -6.08 -3.13
C ILE A 77 3.32 -6.16 -2.34
N ASN A 78 4.40 -6.49 -3.03
CA ASN A 78 5.74 -6.39 -2.49
C ASN A 78 6.70 -5.89 -3.56
N ALA A 79 7.15 -4.65 -3.38
CA ALA A 79 7.95 -3.93 -4.36
C ALA A 79 8.96 -3.03 -3.64
N SER A 80 9.90 -2.48 -4.41
CA SER A 80 10.73 -1.39 -3.95
C SER A 80 10.92 -0.38 -5.06
N LEU A 81 10.83 0.90 -4.71
CA LEU A 81 10.88 2.00 -5.67
C LEU A 81 11.52 3.23 -5.05
N LYS A 82 11.96 4.14 -5.92
CA LYS A 82 12.41 5.45 -5.50
C LYS A 82 11.19 6.34 -5.27
N ASN A 83 10.85 6.57 -4.01
CA ASN A 83 9.63 7.28 -3.63
C ASN A 83 9.82 8.81 -3.63
N TYR A 84 10.26 9.40 -4.75
CA TYR A 84 10.63 10.84 -4.80
C TYR A 84 9.44 11.81 -4.80
N THR A 85 8.26 11.33 -5.15
CA THR A 85 7.05 12.15 -5.37
C THR A 85 5.89 11.61 -4.53
N ASP A 86 6.19 11.04 -3.38
CA ASP A 86 5.19 10.47 -2.47
C ASP A 86 4.28 9.43 -3.14
N THR A 87 4.80 8.69 -4.14
CA THR A 87 4.03 7.74 -4.96
C THR A 87 3.37 6.65 -4.11
N ILE A 88 4.05 6.19 -3.06
CA ILE A 88 3.52 5.18 -2.13
C ILE A 88 2.35 5.77 -1.32
N GLU A 89 2.48 7.01 -0.86
CA GLU A 89 1.49 7.71 -0.06
C GLU A 89 0.24 7.98 -0.91
N GLU A 90 0.41 8.45 -2.16
CA GLU A 90 -0.69 8.65 -3.09
C GLU A 90 -1.39 7.34 -3.47
N PHE A 91 -0.63 6.25 -3.58
CA PHE A 91 -1.17 4.91 -3.80
C PHE A 91 -2.05 4.45 -2.63
N LEU A 92 -1.58 4.64 -1.39
CA LEU A 92 -2.34 4.30 -0.19
C LEU A 92 -3.59 5.18 -0.05
N ASP A 93 -3.49 6.48 -0.33
CA ASP A 93 -4.64 7.42 -0.36
C ASP A 93 -5.73 6.94 -1.33
N TRP A 94 -5.34 6.45 -2.51
CA TRP A 94 -6.26 5.87 -3.47
C TRP A 94 -6.85 4.53 -3.03
N LEU A 95 -6.02 3.61 -2.53
CA LEU A 95 -6.39 2.22 -2.29
C LEU A 95 -7.24 2.04 -1.03
N LEU A 96 -6.85 2.67 0.07
CA LEU A 96 -7.40 2.41 1.41
C LEU A 96 -8.92 2.60 1.52
N PRO A 97 -9.57 3.58 0.86
CA PRO A 97 -11.03 3.71 0.87
C PRO A 97 -11.80 2.47 0.38
N TYR A 98 -11.12 1.57 -0.36
CA TYR A 98 -11.71 0.38 -0.96
C TYR A 98 -11.29 -0.91 -0.27
N VAL A 99 -10.47 -0.86 0.79
CA VAL A 99 -10.01 -2.04 1.54
C VAL A 99 -11.05 -2.46 2.57
N ASP A 100 -11.34 -3.76 2.63
CA ASP A 100 -12.19 -4.41 3.63
C ASP A 100 -11.36 -4.76 4.86
N ALA A 101 -11.15 -3.77 5.71
CA ALA A 101 -10.44 -3.95 6.97
C ALA A 101 -11.08 -3.10 8.07
N PHE A 102 -11.04 -3.60 9.30
CA PHE A 102 -11.47 -2.82 10.45
C PHE A 102 -10.48 -1.66 10.69
N PRO A 103 -10.93 -0.51 11.21
CA PRO A 103 -10.04 0.59 11.56
C PRO A 103 -8.94 0.14 12.53
N GLY A 104 -7.68 0.49 12.26
CA GLY A 104 -6.51 0.04 13.01
C GLY A 104 -5.99 -1.35 12.64
N ALA A 105 -6.57 -2.04 11.64
CA ALA A 105 -6.02 -3.29 11.13
C ALA A 105 -4.63 -3.08 10.49
N PHE A 106 -3.69 -3.98 10.76
CA PHE A 106 -2.37 -3.97 10.12
C PHE A 106 -2.48 -4.41 8.65
N LEU A 107 -1.95 -3.61 7.73
CA LEU A 107 -2.00 -3.85 6.29
C LEU A 107 -0.63 -4.14 5.67
N GLY A 108 0.46 -3.76 6.33
CA GLY A 108 1.80 -3.94 5.78
C GLY A 108 2.79 -2.93 6.32
N PHE A 109 3.84 -2.63 5.56
CA PHE A 109 4.85 -1.67 5.96
C PHE A 109 5.52 -0.99 4.76
N THR A 110 6.11 0.16 5.03
CA THR A 110 7.20 0.71 4.23
C THR A 110 8.52 0.60 4.99
N ARG A 111 9.63 0.50 4.28
CA ARG A 111 10.96 0.60 4.89
C ARG A 111 11.90 1.33 3.95
N TYR A 112 12.40 2.45 4.41
CA TYR A 112 13.39 3.21 3.66
C TYR A 112 14.78 2.55 3.83
N GLU A 113 15.60 2.61 2.79
CA GLU A 113 16.89 1.87 2.69
C GLU A 113 17.84 2.11 3.87
N GLU A 114 17.83 3.32 4.44
CA GLU A 114 18.70 3.70 5.55
C GLU A 114 18.04 3.50 6.93
N ASP A 115 16.78 3.08 6.97
CA ASP A 115 16.06 2.83 8.21
C ASP A 115 16.20 1.38 8.68
N ASP A 116 16.63 1.20 9.93
CA ASP A 116 16.71 -0.12 10.57
C ASP A 116 15.32 -0.75 10.78
N ALA A 117 14.31 0.08 11.06
CA ALA A 117 12.96 -0.35 11.40
C ALA A 117 11.95 0.09 10.34
N PRO A 118 10.96 -0.76 10.00
CA PRO A 118 9.90 -0.37 9.08
C PRO A 118 8.92 0.61 9.73
N ALA A 119 8.30 1.43 8.90
CA ALA A 119 7.10 2.17 9.22
C ALA A 119 5.87 1.32 8.86
N LEU A 120 5.04 1.01 9.86
CA LEU A 120 3.91 0.11 9.71
C LEU A 120 2.72 0.85 9.09
N ILE A 121 2.00 0.18 8.18
CA ILE A 121 0.79 0.69 7.54
C ILE A 121 -0.41 0.07 8.24
N TYR A 122 -1.30 0.93 8.75
CA TYR A 122 -2.57 0.53 9.35
C TYR A 122 -3.74 1.12 8.58
N MET A 123 -4.87 0.40 8.62
CA MET A 123 -6.15 0.94 8.17
C MET A 123 -6.50 2.18 9.00
N PRO A 124 -6.79 3.33 8.38
CA PRO A 124 -7.13 4.56 9.10
C PRO A 124 -8.20 4.36 10.17
N SER A 125 -7.92 4.81 11.39
CA SER A 125 -8.93 4.97 12.43
C SER A 125 -9.75 6.22 12.20
N GLN A 126 -11.08 6.11 12.29
CA GLN A 126 -11.92 7.29 12.45
C GLN A 126 -11.92 7.66 13.93
N THR A 127 -11.44 8.84 14.28
CA THR A 127 -11.58 9.39 15.63
C THR A 127 -12.71 10.41 15.58
N VAL A 128 -13.74 10.24 16.42
CA VAL A 128 -14.78 11.24 16.58
C VAL A 128 -14.29 12.26 17.62
N ILE A 129 -14.08 13.51 17.20
CA ILE A 129 -13.76 14.63 18.10
C ILE A 129 -14.97 15.57 18.09
N ASP A 130 -15.56 15.81 19.25
CA ASP A 130 -16.71 16.72 19.44
C ASP A 130 -17.90 16.47 18.48
N GLY A 131 -18.13 15.21 18.10
CA GLY A 131 -19.23 14.82 17.21
C GLY A 131 -18.91 14.94 15.72
N GLU A 132 -17.71 15.40 15.35
CA GLU A 132 -17.19 15.38 13.99
C GLU A 132 -16.34 14.12 13.76
N VAL A 133 -16.59 13.43 12.64
CA VAL A 133 -15.77 12.29 12.21
C VAL A 133 -14.48 12.85 11.61
N VAL A 134 -13.39 12.74 12.34
CA VAL A 134 -12.05 13.09 11.86
C VAL A 134 -11.38 11.81 11.37
N SER A 135 -11.11 11.74 10.06
CA SER A 135 -10.24 10.70 9.49
C SER A 135 -8.80 10.99 9.90
N THR A 136 -8.17 10.10 10.66
CA THR A 136 -6.70 10.18 10.83
C THR A 136 -6.07 9.66 9.54
N ALA A 137 -5.01 10.31 9.04
CA ALA A 137 -4.22 9.74 7.94
C ALA A 137 -3.73 8.33 8.33
N PRO A 138 -3.45 7.43 7.38
CA PRO A 138 -2.81 6.15 7.70
C PRO A 138 -1.56 6.41 8.52
N GLU A 139 -1.56 5.97 9.78
CA GLU A 139 -0.44 6.22 10.69
C GLU A 139 0.71 5.30 10.33
N LEU A 140 1.80 5.89 9.84
CA LEU A 140 3.10 5.23 9.75
C LEU A 140 3.73 5.17 11.14
N GLN A 141 3.53 4.06 11.85
CA GLN A 141 4.12 3.86 13.17
C GLN A 141 5.47 3.14 13.04
N ALA A 142 6.54 3.72 13.59
CA ALA A 142 7.82 3.04 13.70
C ALA A 142 7.69 1.83 14.65
N ALA A 143 8.08 0.64 14.17
CA ALA A 143 8.09 -0.55 15.01
C ALA A 143 9.14 -0.43 16.12
N LYS A 144 8.72 -0.29 17.38
CA LYS A 144 9.60 -0.38 18.55
C LYS A 144 9.69 -1.84 18.98
N TYR A 145 10.83 -2.49 18.77
CA TYR A 145 11.09 -3.81 19.33
C TYR A 145 11.48 -3.69 20.81
N GLU A 146 10.56 -4.03 21.72
CA GLU A 146 10.96 -4.45 23.06
C GLU A 146 11.27 -5.95 23.01
N LEU A 147 12.55 -6.31 23.16
CA LEU A 147 13.01 -7.68 23.33
C LEU A 147 12.48 -8.22 24.67
N GLY A 148 11.23 -8.67 24.67
CA GLY A 148 10.69 -9.46 25.77
C GLY A 148 11.48 -10.75 25.90
N SER A 149 12.24 -10.88 26.98
CA SER A 149 12.91 -12.13 27.34
C SER A 149 11.86 -13.24 27.41
N ARG A 150 11.91 -14.19 26.47
CA ARG A 150 11.11 -15.42 26.57
C ARG A 150 11.58 -16.17 27.80
N PRO A 151 10.69 -16.56 28.73
CA PRO A 151 11.06 -17.52 29.76
C PRO A 151 11.24 -18.90 29.10
N ASP A 152 12.30 -19.59 29.52
CA ASP A 152 12.66 -20.97 29.15
C ASP A 152 11.62 -22.00 29.61
#